data_AF-B7PW76-F1
#
_entry.id   AF-B7PW76-F1
#
_cell.length_a   1.000
_cell.length_b   1.000
_cell.length_c   1.000
_cell.angle_alpha   90.00
_cell.angle_beta   90.00
_cell.angle_gamma   90.00
#
_symmetry.space_group_name_H-M   'P 1'
#
loop_
_entity.id
_entity.type
_entity.pdbx_description
1 polymer ?
#
loop_
_entity_poly.entity_id
_entity_poly.type
_entity_poly.pdbx_seq_one_letter_code
_entity_poly.pdbx_strand_id
1 'polypeptide(L)' 'MSSLLATFLRRAAYLRGVPLLFAAIGVGAYFDRVETLQMTRFRGKSKLYGREYGPDEQPPWP' A
#
# COMPACT_ATOMS: atom_id res chain seq x y z
N MET A 1 -29.05 8.18 31.02
CA MET A 1 -28.07 7.95 29.93
C MET A 1 -26.77 8.66 30.31
N SER A 2 -25.73 7.92 30.62
CA SER A 2 -24.52 8.38 31.32
C SER A 2 -23.71 9.42 30.53
N SER A 3 -23.33 10.53 31.18
CA SER A 3 -22.60 11.68 30.59
C SER A 3 -21.28 11.32 29.90
N LEU A 4 -20.64 10.23 30.34
CA LEU A 4 -19.46 9.63 29.70
C LEU A 4 -19.73 9.20 28.26
N LEU A 5 -20.90 8.61 27.99
CA LEU A 5 -21.25 8.08 26.68
C LEU A 5 -21.52 9.22 25.68
N ALA A 6 -22.15 10.30 26.14
CA ALA A 6 -22.34 11.52 25.36
C ALA A 6 -21.01 12.23 25.02
N THR A 7 -20.07 12.25 25.98
CA THR A 7 -18.74 12.85 25.79
C THR A 7 -17.89 12.02 24.82
N PHE A 8 -17.96 10.69 24.92
CA PHE A 8 -17.29 9.76 24.01
C PHE A 8 -17.81 9.91 22.57
N LEU A 9 -19.12 9.91 22.37
CA LEU A 9 -19.73 10.10 21.04
C LEU A 9 -19.37 11.45 20.41
N ARG A 10 -19.28 12.51 21.21
CA ARG A 10 -18.86 13.84 20.72
C ARG A 10 -17.39 13.86 20.30
N ARG A 11 -16.51 13.09 20.95
CA ARG A 11 -15.10 12.93 20.56
C ARG A 11 -14.91 11.97 19.38
N ALA A 12 -15.76 10.96 19.24
CA ALA A 12 -15.75 10.04 18.09
C ALA A 12 -16.02 10.78 16.76
N ALA A 13 -16.67 11.95 16.80
CA ALA A 13 -16.83 12.82 15.63
C ALA A 13 -15.50 13.27 15.01
N TYR A 14 -14.42 13.37 15.79
CA TYR A 14 -13.08 13.69 15.27
C TYR A 14 -12.44 12.54 14.48
N LEU A 15 -12.92 11.30 14.66
CA LEU A 15 -12.39 10.12 13.96
C LEU A 15 -13.10 9.85 12.62
N ARG A 16 -14.05 10.70 12.21
CA ARG A 16 -14.79 10.53 10.93
C ARG A 16 -13.90 10.53 9.69
N GLY A 17 -12.72 11.16 9.75
CA GLY A 17 -11.75 11.17 8.65
C GLY A 17 -10.89 9.92 8.55
N VAL A 18 -10.86 9.08 9.59
CA VAL A 18 -9.99 7.90 9.66
C VAL A 18 -10.28 6.89 8.53
N PRO A 19 -11.55 6.55 8.22
CA PRO A 19 -11.85 5.65 7.09
C PRO A 19 -11.39 6.21 5.74
N LEU A 20 -11.53 7.53 5.53
CA LEU A 20 -11.10 8.18 4.29
C LEU A 20 -9.58 8.14 4.14
N LEU A 21 -8.84 8.32 5.24
CA LEU A 21 -7.38 8.21 5.24
C LEU A 21 -6.93 6.80 4.86
N PHE A 22 -7.52 5.76 5.48
CA PHE A 22 -7.20 4.37 5.14
C PHE A 22 -7.57 4.02 3.69
N ALA A 23 -8.71 4.51 3.19
CA ALA A 23 -9.09 4.32 1.80
C ALA A 23 -8.09 4.99 0.84
N ALA A 24 -7.68 6.22 1.12
CA ALA A 24 -6.70 6.94 0.29
C ALA A 24 -5.34 6.22 0.26
N ILE A 25 -4.85 5.75 1.41
CA ILE A 25 -3.61 4.97 1.50
C ILE A 25 -3.72 3.66 0.72
N GLY A 26 -4.82 2.93 0.89
CA GLY A 26 -5.04 1.66 0.20
C GLY A 26 -5.11 1.81 -1.32
N VAL A 27 -5.80 2.84 -1.80
CA VAL A 27 -5.91 3.16 -3.23
C VAL A 27 -4.56 3.60 -3.79
N GLY A 28 -3.82 4.47 -3.09
CA GLY A 28 -2.48 4.88 -3.51
C GLY A 28 -1.53 3.69 -3.65
N ALA A 29 -1.45 2.85 -2.61
CA ALA A 29 -0.60 1.65 -2.63
C ALA A 29 -0.98 0.66 -3.76
N TYR A 30 -2.26 0.58 -4.13
CA TYR A 30 -2.69 -0.22 -5.26
C TYR A 30 -2.16 0.33 -6.59
N PHE A 31 -2.29 1.63 -6.83
CA PHE A 31 -1.79 2.26 -8.06
C PHE A 31 -0.27 2.18 -8.18
N ASP A 32 0.47 2.44 -7.10
CA ASP A 32 1.94 2.31 -7.08
C ASP A 32 2.38 0.89 -7.46
N ARG A 33 1.64 -0.13 -6.98
CA ARG A 33 1.92 -1.53 -7.32
C ARG A 33 1.65 -1.82 -8.79
N VAL A 34 0.54 -1.33 -9.34
CA VAL A 34 0.21 -1.50 -10.77
C VAL A 34 1.27 -0.84 -11.65
N GLU A 35 1.70 0.38 -11.31
CA GLU A 35 2.75 1.08 -12.03
C GLU A 35 4.08 0.31 -11.97
N THR A 36 4.47 -0.16 -10.78
CA THR A 36 5.70 -0.94 -10.59
C THR A 36 5.71 -2.19 -11.48
N LEU A 37 4.58 -2.91 -11.57
CA LEU A 37 4.43 -4.09 -12.42
C LEU A 37 4.57 -3.78 -13.92
N GLN A 38 4.17 -2.57 -14.34
CA GLN A 38 4.36 -2.10 -15.71
C GLN A 38 5.83 -1.73 -16.01
N MET A 39 6.62 -1.42 -14.98
CA MET A 39 8.04 -1.03 -15.08
C MET A 39 9.02 -2.21 -15.03
N THR A 40 8.58 -3.43 -15.34
CA THR A 40 9.38 -4.66 -15.18
C THR A 40 10.36 -4.97 -16.34
N ARG A 41 10.45 -4.13 -17.37
CA ARG A 41 11.26 -4.41 -18.58
C ARG A 41 12.77 -4.58 -18.31
N PHE A 42 13.30 -3.84 -17.34
CA PHE A 42 14.72 -3.86 -16.93
C PHE A 42 14.97 -4.70 -15.67
N ARG A 43 13.95 -5.39 -15.18
CA ARG A 43 14.04 -6.24 -13.98
C ARG A 43 15.07 -7.33 -14.20
N GLY A 44 16.06 -7.40 -13.30
CA GLY A 44 17.14 -8.39 -13.38
C GLY A 44 18.14 -8.18 -14.53
N LYS A 45 18.18 -6.98 -15.14
CA LYS A 45 19.07 -6.66 -16.27
C LYS A 45 20.08 -5.53 -15.98
N SER A 46 20.11 -4.99 -14.76
CA SER A 46 21.01 -3.89 -14.41
C SER A 46 22.46 -4.37 -14.26
N LYS A 47 23.45 -3.48 -14.43
CA LYS A 47 24.87 -3.87 -14.27
C LYS A 47 25.23 -4.32 -12.85
N LEU A 48 24.52 -3.82 -11.84
CA LEU A 48 24.77 -4.11 -10.42
C LEU A 48 24.03 -5.36 -9.92
N TYR A 49 22.83 -5.61 -10.41
CA TYR A 49 21.93 -6.66 -9.87
C TYR A 49 21.42 -7.62 -10.96
N GLY A 50 21.95 -7.52 -12.18
CA GLY A 50 21.58 -8.38 -13.29
C GLY A 50 22.19 -9.76 -13.14
N ARG A 51 21.37 -10.78 -13.34
CA ARG A 51 21.77 -12.19 -13.28
C ARG A 51 20.84 -13.05 -14.11
N GLU A 52 21.28 -14.26 -14.42
CA GLU A 52 20.44 -15.29 -15.00
C GLU A 52 19.51 -15.86 -13.91
N TYR A 53 18.26 -16.12 -14.29
CA TYR A 53 17.26 -16.74 -13.41
C TYR A 53 17.08 -18.19 -13.81
N GLY A 54 16.99 -19.07 -12.81
CA GLY A 54 16.60 -20.45 -13.04
C GLY A 54 15.16 -20.56 -13.60
N PRO A 55 14.79 -21.71 -14.20
CA PRO A 55 13.49 -21.90 -14.83
C PRO A 55 12.29 -21.69 -13.89
N ASP A 56 12.46 -21.94 -12.59
CA ASP A 56 11.42 -21.77 -11.56
C ASP A 56 11.68 -20.59 -10.62
N GLU A 57 12.68 -19.76 -10.93
CA GLU A 57 13.09 -18.69 -10.02
C GLU A 57 12.28 -17.42 -10.21
N GLN A 58 11.72 -16.91 -9.11
CA GLN A 58 10.98 -15.66 -9.14
C GLN A 58 11.91 -14.46 -9.33
N PRO A 59 11.42 -13.43 -10.03
CA PRO A 59 12.15 -12.18 -10.16
C PRO A 59 12.37 -11.50 -8.79
N PRO A 60 13.36 -10.59 -8.68
CA PRO A 60 13.80 -10.03 -7.41
C PRO A 60 12.79 -9.07 -6.77
N TRP A 61 11.85 -8.53 -7.56
CA TRP A 61 10.79 -7.66 -7.09
C TRP A 61 9.56 -7.78 -8.01
N PRO A 62 8.37 -7.37 -7.53
CA PRO A 62 7.09 -7.54 -8.23
C PRO A 62 7.09 -6.96 -9.64
#